data_AF-A0A345PA03-F1
#
_entry.id   AF-A0A345PA03-F1
#
_cell.length_a   1.000
_cell.length_b   1.000
_cell.length_c   1.000
_cell.angle_alpha   90.00
_cell.angle_beta   90.00
_cell.angle_gamma   90.00
#
_symmetry.space_group_name_H-M   'P 1'
#
loop_
_entity.id
_entity.type
_entity.pdbx_description
1 polymer ?
#
loop_
_entity_poly.entity_id
_entity_poly.type
_entity_poly.pdbx_seq_one_letter_code
_entity_poly.pdbx_strand_id
1 'polypeptide(L)'
;MCFVSCIKKALTLCMAQPKLVYKCSLKDIIMNAPALIPQEQQSPNPYRGALNIAGAVLHLAMRSAQEVTHLAAEVHSTITDMPAPLNQTHRANPRRAPLAYRIVASSFALLARFSHLLTTQQTEFNQLPTLRSQAALNGVCGDKLEAWASPFALTLTLRGERGRLMDAAEWASPSEKGHVLFLHGLCHNDLEWQQSAHHQVFYQELEAAGYRVAWLRYNTGRAIHVNGQALAELLEQYFADHGQPLWLIGHSMGGLLIRSASHWAETHQHRWLNRLSHAAYLGSPHLGAPWEVVGNKLNNILGITPYTRPFMRLGDIRSRGIKDLRGAHITADQNMPPLVEGVNHLLLATAWSAAHTDNWIGDGIVPVSSALAQDAQGDRLHAPKLKRVLLNDIHHIAILDDVRVYQELRQWLGIEMNAKPQPPLLLAWHPQQP
;
A
#
# COMPACT_ATOMS: atom_id res chain seq x y z
N MET A 1 -49.93 -9.99 -3.89
CA MET A 1 -50.73 -8.75 -3.84
C MET A 1 -50.52 -7.88 -2.58
N CYS A 2 -49.82 -8.33 -1.52
CA CYS A 2 -49.52 -7.46 -0.35
C CYS A 2 -48.32 -6.50 -0.52
N PHE A 3 -47.41 -6.75 -1.47
CA PHE A 3 -46.18 -5.96 -1.60
C PHE A 3 -46.40 -4.59 -2.30
N VAL A 4 -47.38 -4.51 -3.20
CA VAL A 4 -47.73 -3.27 -3.92
C VAL A 4 -48.52 -2.29 -3.02
N SER A 5 -49.19 -2.79 -1.98
CA SER A 5 -49.96 -1.97 -1.03
C SER A 5 -49.05 -1.23 -0.04
N CYS A 6 -47.92 -1.82 0.36
CA CYS A 6 -46.92 -1.17 1.23
C CYS A 6 -46.22 0.02 0.55
N ILE A 7 -45.91 -0.10 -0.75
CA ILE A 7 -45.22 0.96 -1.51
C ILE A 7 -46.13 2.17 -1.74
N LYS A 8 -47.43 1.95 -2.01
CA LYS A 8 -48.41 3.05 -2.11
C LYS A 8 -48.57 3.82 -0.80
N LYS A 9 -48.54 3.14 0.37
CA LYS A 9 -48.66 3.82 1.68
C LYS A 9 -47.43 4.66 2.04
N ALA A 10 -46.23 4.25 1.63
CA ALA A 10 -45.00 5.01 1.87
C ALA A 10 -44.89 6.27 0.98
N LEU A 11 -45.40 6.21 -0.25
CA LEU A 11 -45.38 7.35 -1.18
C LEU A 11 -46.40 8.46 -0.82
N THR A 12 -47.53 8.11 -0.19
CA THR A 12 -48.52 9.11 0.26
C THR A 12 -48.09 9.85 1.52
N LEU A 13 -47.16 9.30 2.32
CA LEU A 13 -46.64 9.93 3.54
C LEU A 13 -45.50 10.94 3.28
N CYS A 14 -44.91 10.97 2.08
CA CYS A 14 -43.90 11.95 1.69
C CYS A 14 -44.47 13.22 1.01
N MET A 15 -45.79 13.30 0.79
CA MET A 15 -46.43 14.45 0.15
C MET A 15 -47.52 15.05 1.04
N ALA A 16 -47.14 15.57 2.21
CA ALA A 16 -47.97 16.52 2.94
C ALA A 16 -47.13 17.36 3.91
N GLN A 17 -47.49 18.64 4.01
CA GLN A 17 -47.11 19.65 5.01
C GLN A 17 -46.01 20.66 4.58
N PRO A 18 -46.15 21.94 5.01
CA PRO A 18 -46.30 23.04 4.07
C PRO A 18 -45.13 24.04 4.05
N LYS A 19 -45.19 24.93 3.05
CA LYS A 19 -44.31 26.09 2.86
C LYS A 19 -44.14 26.92 4.14
N LEU A 20 -42.94 26.93 4.69
CA LEU A 20 -42.45 27.97 5.59
C LEU A 20 -41.51 28.88 4.80
N VAL A 21 -41.99 30.08 4.51
CA VAL A 21 -41.22 31.17 3.91
C VAL A 21 -40.42 31.83 5.04
N TYR A 22 -39.10 31.71 5.01
CA TYR A 22 -38.22 32.66 5.68
C TYR A 22 -37.39 33.40 4.63
N LYS A 23 -37.72 34.69 4.45
CA LYS A 23 -36.81 35.68 3.86
C LYS A 23 -35.60 35.77 4.80
N CYS A 24 -34.40 35.51 4.30
CA CYS A 24 -33.18 36.00 4.95
C CYS A 24 -32.30 36.72 3.93
N SER A 25 -31.86 37.91 4.35
CA SER A 25 -31.20 38.97 3.58
C SER A 25 -29.73 38.62 3.33
N LEU A 26 -29.20 39.05 2.18
CA LEU A 26 -27.85 38.76 1.68
C LEU A 26 -26.71 39.51 2.43
N LYS A 27 -26.89 39.86 3.72
CA LYS A 27 -25.93 40.67 4.50
C LYS A 27 -25.30 39.99 5.72
N ASP A 28 -25.66 38.73 6.03
CA ASP A 28 -25.10 38.01 7.19
C ASP A 28 -24.07 36.92 6.81
N ILE A 29 -23.54 36.94 5.58
CA ILE A 29 -22.54 35.98 5.08
C ILE A 29 -21.13 36.59 5.11
N ILE A 30 -20.74 37.25 6.21
CA ILE A 30 -19.34 37.51 6.55
C ILE A 30 -19.28 37.53 8.08
N MET A 31 -18.42 36.68 8.66
CA MET A 31 -18.26 36.40 10.10
C MET A 31 -19.19 35.31 10.67
N ASN A 32 -18.80 34.05 10.44
CA ASN A 32 -18.75 32.99 11.48
C ASN A 32 -18.25 31.69 10.84
N ALA A 33 -16.98 31.34 11.09
CA ALA A 33 -16.48 30.00 10.85
C ALA A 33 -17.25 29.04 11.78
N PRO A 34 -17.80 27.91 11.28
CA PRO A 34 -18.45 26.96 12.16
C PRO A 34 -17.37 26.35 13.06
N ALA A 35 -17.50 26.58 14.37
CA ALA A 35 -16.74 25.86 15.38
C ALA A 35 -16.89 24.35 15.14
N LEU A 36 -15.76 23.66 15.03
CA LEU A 36 -15.67 22.21 15.03
C LEU A 36 -16.41 21.68 16.28
N ILE A 37 -17.60 21.15 16.08
CA ILE A 37 -18.30 20.36 17.09
C ILE A 37 -17.38 19.16 17.38
N PRO A 38 -16.95 18.93 18.64
CA PRO A 38 -16.16 17.78 18.99
C PRO A 38 -16.92 16.52 18.56
N GLN A 39 -16.30 15.67 17.74
CA GLN A 39 -16.87 14.36 17.45
C GLN A 39 -16.91 13.57 18.77
N GLU A 40 -18.10 13.45 19.33
CA GLU A 40 -18.43 12.53 20.40
C GLU A 40 -17.92 11.14 19.98
N GLN A 41 -16.93 10.61 20.69
CA GLN A 41 -16.51 9.22 20.57
C GLN A 41 -17.67 8.33 21.03
N GLN A 42 -18.62 8.07 20.13
CA GLN A 42 -19.64 7.06 20.31
C GLN A 42 -18.94 5.70 20.37
N SER A 43 -19.14 4.99 21.48
CA SER A 43 -18.72 3.60 21.67
C SER A 43 -19.07 2.77 20.42
N PRO A 44 -18.12 2.05 19.82
CA PRO A 44 -18.36 1.37 18.55
C PRO A 44 -19.47 0.32 18.71
N ASN A 45 -20.60 0.51 18.03
CA ASN A 45 -21.66 -0.50 17.98
C ASN A 45 -21.11 -1.73 17.22
N PRO A 46 -20.91 -2.89 17.89
CA PRO A 46 -20.28 -4.06 17.28
C PRO A 46 -21.09 -4.59 16.08
N TYR A 47 -22.41 -4.40 16.08
CA TYR A 47 -23.28 -4.79 14.98
C TYR A 47 -23.06 -3.93 13.73
N ARG A 48 -22.73 -2.64 13.88
CA ARG A 48 -22.39 -1.77 12.74
C ARG A 48 -21.05 -2.17 12.12
N GLY A 49 -20.06 -2.53 12.94
CA GLY A 49 -18.77 -3.03 12.47
C GLY A 49 -18.92 -4.34 11.68
N ALA A 50 -19.69 -5.29 12.21
CA ALA A 50 -19.95 -6.56 11.53
C ALA A 50 -20.72 -6.37 10.21
N LEU A 51 -21.74 -5.49 10.17
CA LEU A 51 -22.45 -5.17 8.94
C LEU A 51 -21.55 -4.52 7.88
N ASN A 52 -20.66 -3.60 8.29
CA ASN A 52 -19.71 -2.98 7.37
C ASN A 52 -18.77 -4.04 6.76
N ILE A 53 -18.21 -4.95 7.57
CA ILE A 53 -17.35 -6.02 7.08
C ILE A 53 -18.12 -6.94 6.13
N ALA A 54 -19.33 -7.37 6.51
CA ALA A 54 -20.17 -8.22 5.67
C ALA A 54 -20.52 -7.55 4.33
N GLY A 55 -20.84 -6.25 4.35
CA GLY A 55 -21.09 -5.46 3.15
C GLY A 55 -19.86 -5.34 2.26
N ALA A 56 -18.67 -5.16 2.84
CA ALA A 56 -17.41 -5.08 2.10
C ALA A 56 -17.02 -6.43 1.46
N VAL A 57 -17.21 -7.55 2.19
CA VAL A 57 -17.03 -8.90 1.65
C VAL A 57 -18.01 -9.18 0.52
N LEU A 58 -19.28 -8.83 0.70
CA LEU A 58 -20.30 -8.98 -0.34
C LEU A 58 -19.94 -8.14 -1.58
N HIS A 59 -19.51 -6.89 -1.39
CA HIS A 59 -19.06 -6.03 -2.49
C HIS A 59 -17.94 -6.69 -3.31
N LEU A 60 -16.90 -7.17 -2.62
CA LEU A 60 -15.77 -7.85 -3.25
C LEU A 60 -16.22 -9.11 -4.01
N ALA A 61 -17.06 -9.94 -3.38
CA ALA A 61 -17.59 -11.16 -4.00
C ALA A 61 -18.40 -10.85 -5.26
N MET A 62 -19.29 -9.85 -5.22
CA MET A 62 -20.12 -9.46 -6.36
C MET A 62 -19.29 -8.89 -7.51
N ARG A 63 -18.29 -8.05 -7.23
CA ARG A 63 -17.36 -7.56 -8.26
C ARG A 63 -16.54 -8.68 -8.89
N SER A 64 -16.10 -9.63 -8.08
CA SER A 64 -15.34 -10.78 -8.56
C SER A 64 -16.20 -11.68 -9.46
N ALA A 65 -17.45 -11.96 -9.06
CA ALA A 65 -18.41 -12.71 -9.88
C ALA A 65 -18.75 -11.98 -11.19
N GLN A 66 -18.83 -10.65 -11.16
CA GLN A 66 -19.01 -9.83 -12.36
C GLN A 66 -17.85 -10.02 -13.35
N GLU A 67 -16.59 -9.95 -12.89
CA GLU A 67 -15.41 -10.16 -13.76
C GLU A 67 -15.37 -11.57 -14.37
N VAL A 68 -15.66 -12.60 -13.58
CA VAL A 68 -15.75 -13.98 -14.09
C VAL A 68 -16.85 -14.11 -15.16
N THR A 69 -17.98 -13.43 -14.97
CA THR A 69 -19.07 -13.41 -15.96
C THR A 69 -18.65 -12.71 -17.25
N HIS A 70 -17.92 -11.59 -17.16
CA HIS A 70 -17.38 -10.90 -18.33
C HIS A 70 -16.35 -11.76 -19.08
N LEU A 71 -15.47 -12.45 -18.35
CA LEU A 71 -14.53 -13.40 -18.94
C LEU A 71 -15.25 -14.52 -19.70
N ALA A 72 -16.28 -15.12 -19.09
CA ALA A 72 -17.06 -16.16 -19.74
C ALA A 72 -17.78 -15.64 -21.00
N ALA A 73 -18.29 -14.41 -20.97
CA ALA A 73 -18.89 -13.75 -22.13
C ALA A 73 -17.87 -13.52 -23.26
N GLU A 74 -16.64 -13.11 -22.92
CA GLU A 74 -15.57 -12.93 -23.89
C GLU A 74 -15.18 -14.25 -24.55
N VAL A 75 -14.96 -15.31 -23.76
CA VAL A 75 -14.70 -16.67 -24.27
C VAL A 75 -15.83 -17.12 -25.19
N HIS A 76 -17.09 -16.97 -24.77
CA HIS A 76 -18.25 -17.32 -25.60
C HIS A 76 -18.24 -16.55 -26.91
N SER A 77 -18.08 -15.23 -26.87
CA SER A 77 -18.08 -14.40 -28.07
C SER A 77 -16.97 -14.77 -29.05
N THR A 78 -15.76 -15.08 -28.55
CA THR A 78 -14.65 -15.53 -29.38
C THR A 78 -14.95 -16.88 -30.03
N ILE A 79 -15.52 -17.83 -29.29
CA ILE A 79 -15.93 -19.14 -29.84
C ILE A 79 -16.98 -18.96 -30.94
N THR A 80 -17.98 -18.10 -30.71
CA THR A 80 -19.02 -17.82 -31.71
C THR A 80 -18.47 -17.12 -32.94
N ASP A 81 -17.52 -16.21 -32.78
CA ASP A 81 -16.91 -15.45 -33.87
C ASP A 81 -15.98 -16.31 -34.74
N MET A 82 -15.55 -17.48 -34.24
CA MET A 82 -14.64 -18.42 -34.89
C MET A 82 -13.48 -17.74 -35.66
N PRO A 83 -12.72 -16.82 -35.04
CA PRO A 83 -11.61 -16.17 -35.71
C PRO A 83 -10.52 -17.19 -36.09
N ALA A 84 -9.74 -16.86 -37.11
CA ALA A 84 -8.59 -17.68 -37.48
C ALA A 84 -7.65 -17.90 -36.26
N PRO A 85 -7.14 -19.13 -36.02
CA PRO A 85 -6.43 -19.47 -34.79
C PRO A 85 -5.21 -18.60 -34.44
N LEU A 86 -4.59 -17.98 -35.44
CA LEU A 86 -3.41 -17.11 -35.30
C LEU A 86 -3.73 -15.62 -35.48
N ASN A 87 -5.02 -15.23 -35.49
CA ASN A 87 -5.40 -13.82 -35.65
C ASN A 87 -5.19 -13.03 -34.35
N GLN A 88 -3.95 -12.56 -34.14
CA GLN A 88 -3.56 -11.78 -32.95
C GLN A 88 -4.25 -10.41 -32.84
N THR A 89 -4.92 -9.95 -33.91
CA THR A 89 -5.63 -8.66 -33.92
C THR A 89 -7.10 -8.78 -33.50
N HIS A 90 -7.65 -10.00 -33.45
CA HIS A 90 -9.03 -10.23 -33.04
C HIS A 90 -9.24 -9.83 -31.58
N ARG A 91 -10.31 -9.07 -31.33
CA ARG A 91 -10.76 -8.70 -29.97
C ARG A 91 -12.15 -9.26 -29.78
N ALA A 92 -12.36 -9.93 -28.64
CA ALA A 92 -13.66 -10.40 -28.22
C ALA A 92 -14.66 -9.23 -28.25
N ASN A 93 -15.86 -9.49 -28.76
CA ASN A 93 -16.95 -8.53 -28.76
C ASN A 93 -18.03 -8.99 -27.78
N PRO A 94 -18.06 -8.47 -26.53
CA PRO A 94 -19.01 -8.91 -25.50
C PRO A 94 -20.47 -8.71 -25.90
N ARG A 95 -20.77 -7.90 -26.92
CA ARG A 95 -22.14 -7.72 -27.44
C ARG A 95 -22.64 -8.92 -28.24
N ARG A 96 -21.74 -9.78 -28.73
CA ARG A 96 -22.08 -11.04 -29.42
C ARG A 96 -22.29 -12.21 -28.46
N ALA A 97 -21.87 -12.06 -27.20
CA ALA A 97 -22.23 -13.03 -26.16
C ALA A 97 -23.74 -12.98 -25.86
N PRO A 98 -24.37 -14.10 -25.46
CA PRO A 98 -25.78 -14.14 -25.11
C PRO A 98 -26.19 -13.07 -24.10
N LEU A 99 -27.39 -12.52 -24.28
CA LEU A 99 -27.96 -11.49 -23.39
C LEU A 99 -27.94 -11.90 -21.91
N ALA A 100 -28.03 -13.21 -21.62
CA ALA A 100 -27.95 -13.77 -20.28
C ALA A 100 -26.68 -13.34 -19.53
N TYR A 101 -25.50 -13.32 -20.17
CA TYR A 101 -24.26 -12.90 -19.51
C TYR A 101 -24.31 -11.43 -19.08
N ARG A 102 -24.88 -10.56 -19.93
CA ARG A 102 -25.06 -9.14 -19.61
C ARG A 102 -26.03 -8.94 -18.46
N ILE A 103 -27.12 -9.70 -18.41
CA ILE A 103 -28.09 -9.66 -17.31
C ILE A 103 -27.40 -10.09 -16.01
N VAL A 104 -26.73 -11.24 -16.00
CA VAL A 104 -26.04 -11.77 -14.81
C VAL A 104 -24.96 -10.81 -14.32
N ALA A 105 -24.11 -10.29 -15.21
CA ALA A 105 -23.08 -9.32 -14.84
C ALA A 105 -23.68 -8.01 -14.29
N SER A 106 -24.79 -7.53 -14.89
CA SER A 106 -25.49 -6.34 -14.41
C SER A 106 -26.14 -6.55 -13.04
N SER A 107 -26.66 -7.76 -12.76
CA SER A 107 -27.20 -8.12 -11.46
C SER A 107 -26.11 -8.11 -10.39
N PHE A 108 -24.93 -8.68 -10.67
CA PHE A 108 -23.79 -8.60 -9.75
C PHE A 108 -23.32 -7.15 -9.53
N ALA A 109 -23.25 -6.34 -10.59
CA ALA A 109 -22.92 -4.93 -10.48
C ALA A 109 -23.93 -4.16 -9.60
N LEU A 110 -25.22 -4.46 -9.76
CA LEU A 110 -26.29 -3.84 -8.97
C LEU A 110 -26.20 -4.25 -7.50
N LEU A 111 -25.98 -5.54 -7.21
CA LEU A 111 -25.79 -6.04 -5.85
C LEU A 111 -24.55 -5.43 -5.18
N ALA A 112 -23.45 -5.25 -5.94
CA ALA A 112 -22.27 -4.54 -5.46
C ALA A 112 -22.60 -3.07 -5.10
N ARG A 113 -23.38 -2.36 -5.93
CA ARG A 113 -23.79 -0.99 -5.61
C ARG A 113 -24.65 -0.92 -4.35
N PHE A 114 -25.57 -1.88 -4.15
CA PHE A 114 -26.38 -1.96 -2.95
C PHE A 114 -25.56 -2.32 -1.71
N SER A 115 -24.56 -3.20 -1.81
CA SER A 115 -23.67 -3.51 -0.70
C SER A 115 -22.85 -2.28 -0.28
N HIS A 116 -22.51 -1.39 -1.24
CA HIS A 116 -21.85 -0.13 -0.90
C HIS A 116 -22.71 0.77 -0.01
N LEU A 117 -24.04 0.77 -0.17
CA LEU A 117 -24.95 1.55 0.70
C LEU A 117 -24.99 1.01 2.13
N LEU A 118 -24.62 -0.25 2.33
CA LEU A 118 -24.50 -0.88 3.64
C LEU A 118 -23.11 -0.64 4.28
N THR A 119 -22.13 -0.21 3.49
CA THR A 119 -20.77 0.15 3.95
C THR A 119 -20.58 1.65 3.91
N THR A 120 -20.65 2.29 5.08
CA THR A 120 -20.63 3.76 5.18
C THR A 120 -19.22 4.36 5.23
N GLN A 121 -18.18 3.56 5.42
CA GLN A 121 -16.79 4.03 5.51
C GLN A 121 -15.80 2.97 4.98
N GLN A 122 -14.59 3.41 4.63
CA GLN A 122 -13.45 2.52 4.43
C GLN A 122 -13.31 1.59 5.63
N THR A 123 -13.21 0.29 5.35
CA THR A 123 -13.01 -0.71 6.38
C THR A 123 -11.52 -0.92 6.51
N GLU A 124 -10.89 -0.15 7.39
CA GLU A 124 -9.51 -0.36 7.76
C GLU A 124 -9.44 -1.18 9.04
N PHE A 125 -8.86 -2.37 8.94
CA PHE A 125 -8.62 -3.18 10.12
C PHE A 125 -7.42 -2.65 10.91
N ASN A 126 -7.55 -2.65 12.23
CA ASN A 126 -6.47 -2.27 13.15
C ASN A 126 -5.94 -3.47 13.97
N GLN A 127 -6.51 -4.66 13.75
CA GLN A 127 -6.04 -5.90 14.36
C GLN A 127 -5.13 -6.63 13.36
N LEU A 128 -3.98 -7.11 13.83
CA LEU A 128 -2.94 -7.64 12.96
C LEU A 128 -3.38 -8.78 12.02
N PRO A 129 -4.11 -9.82 12.44
CA PRO A 129 -4.47 -10.92 11.53
C PRO A 129 -5.39 -10.48 10.38
N THR A 130 -6.36 -9.62 10.67
CA THR A 130 -7.31 -9.10 9.66
C THR A 130 -6.65 -8.04 8.79
N LEU A 131 -5.79 -7.19 9.36
CA LEU A 131 -4.98 -6.24 8.60
C LEU A 131 -4.00 -6.94 7.66
N ARG A 132 -3.33 -8.02 8.09
CA ARG A 132 -2.49 -8.86 7.22
C ARG A 132 -3.26 -9.40 6.02
N SER A 133 -4.47 -9.89 6.27
CA SER A 133 -5.35 -10.39 5.20
C SER A 133 -5.74 -9.28 4.22
N GLN A 134 -6.07 -8.09 4.73
CA GLN A 134 -6.37 -6.92 3.90
C GLN A 134 -5.14 -6.43 3.13
N ALA A 135 -3.96 -6.39 3.75
CA ALA A 135 -2.71 -6.01 3.13
C ALA A 135 -2.30 -6.97 2.01
N ALA A 136 -2.45 -8.28 2.23
CA ALA A 136 -2.24 -9.30 1.21
C ALA A 136 -3.22 -9.13 0.04
N LEU A 137 -4.51 -8.88 0.33
CA LEU A 137 -5.51 -8.59 -0.71
C LEU A 137 -5.13 -7.34 -1.52
N ASN A 138 -4.70 -6.26 -0.86
CA ASN A 138 -4.24 -5.04 -1.52
C ASN A 138 -2.95 -5.28 -2.32
N GLY A 139 -1.99 -6.06 -1.83
CA GLY A 139 -0.80 -6.38 -2.60
C GLY A 139 -1.10 -7.20 -3.84
N VAL A 140 -2.02 -8.18 -3.76
CA VAL A 140 -2.37 -9.05 -4.90
C VAL A 140 -3.23 -8.36 -5.93
N CYS A 141 -4.23 -7.55 -5.54
CA CYS A 141 -5.20 -6.96 -6.46
C CYS A 141 -5.67 -5.54 -6.07
N GLY A 142 -4.88 -4.80 -5.32
CA GLY A 142 -5.27 -3.50 -4.76
C GLY A 142 -5.56 -2.40 -5.77
N ASP A 143 -4.98 -2.45 -6.97
CA ASP A 143 -5.34 -1.60 -8.11
C ASP A 143 -6.80 -1.83 -8.55
N LYS A 144 -7.25 -3.09 -8.56
CA LYS A 144 -8.66 -3.43 -8.84
C LYS A 144 -9.57 -3.02 -7.68
N LEU A 145 -9.14 -3.23 -6.43
CA LEU A 145 -9.90 -2.78 -5.27
C LEU A 145 -10.14 -1.27 -5.31
N GLU A 146 -9.12 -0.49 -5.66
CA GLU A 146 -9.22 0.96 -5.84
C GLU A 146 -10.16 1.31 -7.00
N ALA A 147 -9.98 0.69 -8.17
CA ALA A 147 -10.85 0.91 -9.34
C ALA A 147 -12.33 0.57 -9.06
N TRP A 148 -12.60 -0.37 -8.17
CA TRP A 148 -13.95 -0.72 -7.74
C TRP A 148 -14.50 0.14 -6.61
N ALA A 149 -13.71 1.10 -6.10
CA ALA A 149 -14.02 1.85 -4.86
C ALA A 149 -14.35 0.90 -3.70
N SER A 150 -13.61 -0.21 -3.59
CA SER A 150 -13.85 -1.22 -2.56
C SER A 150 -13.52 -0.66 -1.18
N PRO A 151 -14.36 -0.89 -0.15
CA PRO A 151 -14.06 -0.51 1.23
C PRO A 151 -12.79 -1.17 1.79
N PHE A 152 -12.28 -2.23 1.15
CA PHE A 152 -11.01 -2.87 1.51
C PHE A 152 -9.77 -2.23 0.87
N ALA A 153 -9.93 -1.32 -0.09
CA ALA A 153 -8.81 -0.60 -0.68
C ALA A 153 -8.15 0.29 0.38
N LEU A 154 -6.86 0.05 0.64
CA LEU A 154 -6.10 0.85 1.60
C LEU A 154 -5.80 2.23 1.01
N THR A 155 -5.74 3.25 1.88
CA THR A 155 -5.29 4.60 1.51
C THR A 155 -3.91 4.89 2.08
N LEU A 156 -3.20 5.82 1.46
CA LEU A 156 -1.93 6.31 1.95
C LEU A 156 -2.17 7.17 3.20
N THR A 157 -1.68 6.70 4.33
CA THR A 157 -1.93 7.31 5.65
C THR A 157 -0.71 7.14 6.54
N LEU A 158 -0.49 8.10 7.44
CA LEU A 158 0.50 7.96 8.51
C LEU A 158 -0.11 7.22 9.69
N ARG A 159 0.72 6.39 10.32
CA ARG A 159 0.38 5.57 11.46
C ARG A 159 1.39 5.79 12.57
N GLY A 160 0.91 5.82 13.81
CA GLY A 160 1.76 5.77 15.00
C GLY A 160 2.15 4.33 15.35
N GLU A 161 2.89 4.15 16.45
CA GLU A 161 3.47 2.85 16.88
C GLU A 161 2.44 1.72 16.87
N ARG A 162 1.23 1.98 17.35
CA ARG A 162 0.17 0.96 17.50
C ARG A 162 -0.75 0.86 16.29
N GLY A 163 -0.31 1.34 15.12
CA GLY A 163 -1.07 1.33 13.87
C GLY A 163 -2.30 2.25 13.87
N ARG A 164 -2.42 3.16 14.84
CA ARG A 164 -3.47 4.17 14.90
C ARG A 164 -3.20 5.22 13.83
N LEU A 165 -4.26 5.74 13.23
CA LEU A 165 -4.16 6.88 12.31
C LEU A 165 -3.48 8.04 13.05
N MET A 166 -2.43 8.57 12.44
CA MET A 166 -1.70 9.72 12.92
C MET A 166 -1.93 10.88 11.97
N ASP A 167 -2.27 12.04 12.53
CA ASP A 167 -2.45 13.25 11.73
C ASP A 167 -1.09 13.70 11.14
N ALA A 168 -1.10 14.08 9.87
CA ALA A 168 0.14 14.44 9.18
C ALA A 168 0.74 15.76 9.65
N ALA A 169 -0.09 16.74 10.01
CA ALA A 169 0.37 18.00 10.58
C ALA A 169 0.87 17.80 12.02
N GLU A 170 0.22 16.93 12.79
CA GLU A 170 0.71 16.53 14.11
C GLU A 170 2.07 15.86 14.01
N TRP A 171 2.26 14.88 13.12
CA TRP A 171 3.57 14.25 12.93
C TRP A 171 4.63 15.26 12.49
N ALA A 172 4.31 16.11 11.50
CA ALA A 172 5.24 17.09 10.95
C ALA A 172 5.56 18.25 11.90
N SER A 173 4.80 18.44 12.99
CA SER A 173 5.08 19.45 14.02
C SER A 173 6.54 19.40 14.51
N PRO A 174 7.10 20.52 14.99
CA PRO A 174 8.51 20.59 15.40
C PRO A 174 8.92 19.46 16.34
N SER A 175 10.03 18.80 16.01
CA SER A 175 10.72 17.80 16.84
C SER A 175 12.01 18.40 17.43
N GLU A 176 12.81 17.64 18.18
CA GLU A 176 14.11 18.14 18.64
C GLU A 176 15.23 17.88 17.62
N LYS A 177 15.17 16.71 16.96
CA LYS A 177 16.23 16.26 16.02
C LYS A 177 15.77 16.12 14.58
N GLY A 178 14.54 15.71 14.34
CA GLY A 178 13.99 15.46 13.01
C GLY A 178 12.90 14.41 13.01
N HIS A 179 12.60 13.92 11.82
CA HIS A 179 11.48 13.01 11.59
C HIS A 179 11.95 11.73 10.89
N VAL A 180 11.33 10.62 11.27
CA VAL A 180 11.62 9.30 10.69
C VAL A 180 10.32 8.70 10.17
N LEU A 181 10.33 8.23 8.93
CA LEU A 181 9.20 7.52 8.33
C LEU A 181 9.64 6.12 7.87
N PHE A 182 8.94 5.11 8.37
CA PHE A 182 9.11 3.70 7.98
C PHE A 182 8.09 3.29 6.91
N LEU A 183 8.54 2.63 5.85
CA LEU A 183 7.70 2.22 4.72
C LEU A 183 7.76 0.70 4.56
N HIS A 184 6.61 0.03 4.66
CA HIS A 184 6.52 -1.42 4.53
C HIS A 184 6.59 -1.91 3.08
N GLY A 185 6.86 -3.22 2.91
CA GLY A 185 6.92 -3.91 1.63
C GLY A 185 5.58 -4.37 1.05
N LEU A 186 5.64 -5.03 -0.11
CA LEU A 186 4.50 -5.61 -0.81
C LEU A 186 3.74 -6.61 0.08
N CYS A 187 2.41 -6.59 0.06
CA CYS A 187 1.53 -7.46 0.88
C CYS A 187 1.71 -7.31 2.41
N HIS A 188 2.57 -6.40 2.86
CA HIS A 188 2.75 -6.06 4.28
C HIS A 188 1.96 -4.80 4.66
N ASN A 189 2.05 -4.46 5.93
CA ASN A 189 1.44 -3.29 6.54
C ASN A 189 2.42 -2.67 7.54
N ASP A 190 2.08 -1.50 8.06
CA ASP A 190 2.83 -0.77 9.07
C ASP A 190 3.10 -1.61 10.33
N LEU A 191 2.14 -2.41 10.80
CA LEU A 191 2.26 -3.19 12.06
C LEU A 191 3.32 -4.30 12.02
N GLU A 192 3.82 -4.66 10.84
CA GLU A 192 4.85 -5.70 10.69
C GLU A 192 6.18 -5.26 11.31
N TRP A 193 6.48 -3.96 11.30
CA TRP A 193 7.67 -3.43 11.95
C TRP A 193 7.65 -3.71 13.45
N GLN A 194 6.48 -3.57 14.08
CA GLN A 194 6.30 -3.71 15.54
C GLN A 194 6.28 -5.16 16.02
N GLN A 195 6.31 -6.14 15.10
CA GLN A 195 6.48 -7.54 15.49
C GLN A 195 7.89 -7.85 15.99
N SER A 196 8.88 -7.05 15.58
CA SER A 196 10.25 -7.25 16.04
C SER A 196 10.54 -6.52 17.35
N ALA A 197 11.07 -7.25 18.33
CA ALA A 197 11.60 -6.66 19.55
C ALA A 197 12.78 -5.72 19.25
N HIS A 198 13.58 -6.00 18.22
CA HIS A 198 14.70 -5.17 17.83
C HIS A 198 14.25 -3.84 17.22
N HIS A 199 13.18 -3.86 16.43
CA HIS A 199 12.53 -2.62 15.95
C HIS A 199 12.00 -1.77 17.09
N GLN A 200 11.33 -2.40 18.07
CA GLN A 200 10.77 -1.68 19.22
C GLN A 200 11.86 -0.95 20.01
N VAL A 201 12.99 -1.62 20.28
CA VAL A 201 14.14 -0.98 20.93
C VAL A 201 14.69 0.15 20.09
N PHE A 202 14.87 -0.06 18.78
CA PHE A 202 15.38 0.98 17.88
C PHE A 202 14.46 2.20 17.80
N TYR A 203 13.14 2.00 17.75
CA TYR A 203 12.15 3.07 17.81
C TYR A 203 12.21 3.84 19.12
N GLN A 204 12.31 3.16 20.27
CA GLN A 204 12.43 3.81 21.58
C GLN A 204 13.69 4.66 21.69
N GLU A 205 14.81 4.20 21.12
CA GLU A 205 16.05 4.98 21.03
C GLU A 205 15.86 6.25 20.19
N LEU A 206 15.15 6.17 19.06
CA LEU A 206 14.84 7.33 18.22
C LEU A 206 13.98 8.36 18.95
N GLU A 207 12.91 7.92 19.64
CA GLU A 207 12.07 8.83 20.42
C GLU A 207 12.84 9.47 21.58
N ALA A 208 13.62 8.68 22.32
CA ALA A 208 14.45 9.19 23.42
C ALA A 208 15.51 10.19 22.93
N ALA A 209 15.98 10.03 21.69
CA ALA A 209 16.88 10.98 21.05
C ALA A 209 16.18 12.24 20.50
N GLY A 210 14.85 12.32 20.56
CA GLY A 210 14.07 13.49 20.15
C GLY A 210 13.58 13.49 18.70
N TYR A 211 13.53 12.32 18.05
CA TYR A 211 12.92 12.15 16.73
C TYR A 211 11.41 11.91 16.81
N ARG A 212 10.66 12.43 15.85
CA ARG A 212 9.24 12.07 15.64
C ARG A 212 9.12 10.95 14.61
N VAL A 213 8.56 9.82 15.03
CA VAL A 213 8.54 8.59 14.22
C VAL A 213 7.13 8.28 13.69
N ALA A 214 7.05 7.90 12.42
CA ALA A 214 5.82 7.48 11.75
C ALA A 214 6.04 6.18 10.97
N TRP A 215 4.94 5.49 10.69
CA TRP A 215 4.88 4.41 9.70
C TRP A 215 3.88 4.75 8.61
N LEU A 216 4.20 4.39 7.37
CA LEU A 216 3.32 4.58 6.24
C LEU A 216 2.45 3.34 6.06
N ARG A 217 1.13 3.48 6.02
CA ARG A 217 0.21 2.46 5.50
C ARG A 217 -0.25 2.88 4.12
N TYR A 218 -0.18 1.98 3.14
CA TYR A 218 -0.59 2.28 1.76
C TYR A 218 -0.99 1.03 0.99
N ASN A 219 -1.67 1.21 -0.15
CA ASN A 219 -2.07 0.12 -1.04
C ASN A 219 -0.89 -0.29 -1.94
N THR A 220 -0.23 -1.40 -1.57
CA THR A 220 0.94 -1.95 -2.28
C THR A 220 0.62 -2.57 -3.64
N GLY A 221 -0.65 -2.75 -3.99
CA GLY A 221 -1.07 -3.20 -5.32
C GLY A 221 -1.20 -2.08 -6.35
N ARG A 222 -1.20 -0.81 -5.92
CA ARG A 222 -1.16 0.32 -6.86
C ARG A 222 0.21 0.37 -7.55
N ALA A 223 0.25 1.06 -8.68
CA ALA A 223 1.52 1.34 -9.35
C ALA A 223 2.46 2.11 -8.41
N ILE A 224 3.75 1.76 -8.41
CA ILE A 224 4.72 2.32 -7.44
C ILE A 224 4.88 3.84 -7.65
N HIS A 225 4.85 4.30 -8.90
CA HIS A 225 4.92 5.74 -9.22
C HIS A 225 3.71 6.52 -8.67
N VAL A 226 2.50 5.94 -8.67
CA VAL A 226 1.30 6.59 -8.13
C VAL A 226 1.38 6.73 -6.61
N ASN A 227 1.85 5.68 -5.92
CA ASN A 227 2.09 5.78 -4.47
C ASN A 227 3.22 6.77 -4.16
N GLY A 228 4.26 6.84 -4.99
CA GLY A 228 5.38 7.78 -4.81
C GLY A 228 4.95 9.23 -4.98
N GLN A 229 4.12 9.52 -5.99
CA GLN A 229 3.48 10.83 -6.13
C GLN A 229 2.69 11.19 -4.88
N ALA A 230 1.80 10.29 -4.42
CA ALA A 230 0.98 10.55 -3.24
C ALA A 230 1.83 10.77 -1.96
N LEU A 231 2.93 10.04 -1.79
CA LEU A 231 3.86 10.26 -0.69
C LEU A 231 4.57 11.61 -0.81
N ALA A 232 5.05 11.97 -2.01
CA ALA A 232 5.73 13.23 -2.26
C ALA A 232 4.80 14.44 -2.06
N GLU A 233 3.52 14.31 -2.43
CA GLU A 233 2.48 15.31 -2.18
C GLU A 233 2.17 15.44 -0.68
N LEU A 234 2.06 14.33 0.07
CA LEU A 234 1.86 14.37 1.52
C LEU A 234 3.03 15.08 2.22
N LEU A 235 4.28 14.73 1.88
CA LEU A 235 5.46 15.37 2.45
C LEU A 235 5.56 16.84 2.03
N GLU A 236 5.20 17.19 0.81
CA GLU A 236 5.18 18.59 0.38
C GLU A 236 4.13 19.40 1.12
N GLN A 237 2.93 18.85 1.30
CA GLN A 237 1.82 19.55 1.94
C GLN A 237 2.07 19.79 3.43
N TYR A 238 2.59 18.79 4.15
CA TYR A 238 2.66 18.84 5.61
C TYR A 238 4.08 19.02 6.15
N PHE A 239 5.12 18.61 5.42
CA PHE A 239 6.49 18.57 5.95
C PHE A 239 7.42 19.64 5.35
N ALA A 240 7.14 20.14 4.13
CA ALA A 240 8.02 21.05 3.39
C ALA A 240 8.51 22.28 4.17
N ASP A 241 7.62 22.88 4.97
CA ASP A 241 7.90 24.13 5.69
C ASP A 241 8.63 23.92 7.02
N HIS A 242 8.94 22.67 7.37
CA HIS A 242 9.67 22.34 8.59
C HIS A 242 11.19 22.37 8.33
N GLY A 243 11.93 23.05 9.20
CA GLY A 243 13.39 23.21 9.10
C GLY A 243 14.21 21.98 9.51
N GLN A 244 13.59 20.80 9.60
CA GLN A 244 14.18 19.65 10.28
C GLN A 244 14.54 18.51 9.31
N PRO A 245 15.59 17.73 9.61
CA PRO A 245 15.95 16.57 8.80
C PRO A 245 14.85 15.50 8.76
N LEU A 246 14.71 14.86 7.60
CA LEU A 246 13.84 13.71 7.37
C LEU A 246 14.67 12.47 7.04
N TRP A 247 14.34 11.35 7.68
CA TRP A 247 14.86 10.02 7.39
C TRP A 247 13.75 9.14 6.83
N LEU A 248 14.02 8.46 5.73
CA LEU A 248 13.11 7.49 5.13
C LEU A 248 13.73 6.10 5.19
N ILE A 249 13.04 5.12 5.78
CA ILE A 249 13.51 3.75 5.92
C ILE A 249 12.49 2.82 5.28
N GLY A 250 12.84 2.21 4.17
CA GLY A 250 11.94 1.38 3.38
C GLY A 250 12.38 -0.08 3.35
N HIS A 251 11.44 -1.00 3.61
CA HIS A 251 11.64 -2.43 3.41
C HIS A 251 11.05 -2.87 2.07
N SER A 252 11.81 -3.64 1.30
CA SER A 252 11.36 -4.23 0.04
C SER A 252 10.80 -3.16 -0.92
N MET A 253 9.53 -3.27 -1.33
CA MET A 253 8.82 -2.26 -2.13
C MET A 253 8.86 -0.84 -1.49
N GLY A 254 8.91 -0.74 -0.16
CA GLY A 254 9.01 0.55 0.54
C GLY A 254 10.23 1.36 0.14
N GLY A 255 11.36 0.71 -0.17
CA GLY A 255 12.54 1.43 -0.66
C GLY A 255 12.39 1.93 -2.10
N LEU A 256 11.68 1.19 -2.95
CA LEU A 256 11.32 1.67 -4.28
C LEU A 256 10.35 2.85 -4.22
N LEU A 257 9.43 2.83 -3.25
CA LEU A 257 8.52 3.93 -2.98
C LEU A 257 9.27 5.20 -2.56
N ILE A 258 10.31 5.09 -1.72
CA ILE A 258 11.19 6.22 -1.39
C ILE A 258 11.80 6.82 -2.68
N ARG A 259 12.42 5.98 -3.53
CA ARG A 259 13.04 6.45 -4.78
C ARG A 259 12.03 7.12 -5.71
N SER A 260 10.85 6.53 -5.83
CA SER A 260 9.72 7.06 -6.61
C SER A 260 9.30 8.45 -6.13
N ALA A 261 9.06 8.61 -4.83
CA ALA A 261 8.68 9.88 -4.23
C ALA A 261 9.78 10.94 -4.35
N SER A 262 11.05 10.56 -4.15
CA SER A 262 12.19 11.44 -4.33
C SER A 262 12.33 11.94 -5.77
N HIS A 263 12.16 11.06 -6.76
CA HIS A 263 12.20 11.46 -8.17
C HIS A 263 11.03 12.39 -8.54
N TRP A 264 9.82 12.10 -8.04
CA TRP A 264 8.67 13.00 -8.21
C TRP A 264 8.96 14.38 -7.61
N ALA A 265 9.48 14.40 -6.38
CA ALA A 265 9.83 15.63 -5.69
C ALA A 265 10.90 16.44 -6.43
N GLU A 266 11.92 15.79 -6.98
CA GLU A 266 12.98 16.45 -7.76
C GLU A 266 12.41 17.08 -9.04
N THR A 267 11.63 16.31 -9.81
CA THR A 267 11.02 16.78 -11.08
C THR A 267 9.99 17.90 -10.88
N HIS A 268 9.32 17.94 -9.73
CA HIS A 268 8.31 18.94 -9.39
C HIS A 268 8.82 20.02 -8.42
N GLN A 269 10.11 20.02 -8.10
CA GLN A 269 10.75 20.99 -7.20
C GLN A 269 10.12 21.06 -5.81
N HIS A 270 9.68 19.93 -5.26
CA HIS A 270 9.13 19.85 -3.91
C HIS A 270 10.22 20.19 -2.88
N ARG A 271 9.85 21.01 -1.90
CA ARG A 271 10.77 21.62 -0.93
C ARG A 271 11.21 20.63 0.15
N TRP A 272 10.37 19.65 0.47
CA TRP A 272 10.70 18.62 1.47
C TRP A 272 11.96 17.82 1.08
N LEU A 273 12.29 17.72 -0.22
CA LEU A 273 13.47 16.98 -0.68
C LEU A 273 14.77 17.55 -0.11
N ASN A 274 14.84 18.88 0.10
CA ASN A 274 15.98 19.56 0.74
C ASN A 274 16.15 19.21 2.22
N ARG A 275 15.16 18.53 2.82
CA ARG A 275 15.18 18.05 4.20
C ARG A 275 15.49 16.56 4.29
N LEU A 276 15.38 15.82 3.19
CA LEU A 276 15.77 14.42 3.15
C LEU A 276 17.27 14.31 3.41
N SER A 277 17.65 13.72 4.54
CA SER A 277 19.06 13.59 4.91
C SER A 277 19.55 12.15 4.79
N HIS A 278 18.65 11.18 5.00
CA HIS A 278 18.96 9.75 4.99
C HIS A 278 17.83 8.97 4.32
N ALA A 279 18.20 8.02 3.46
CA ALA A 279 17.30 7.05 2.86
C ALA A 279 17.89 5.64 2.91
N ALA A 280 17.26 4.74 3.66
CA ALA A 280 17.66 3.35 3.79
C ALA A 280 16.70 2.41 3.02
N TYR A 281 17.28 1.43 2.34
CA TYR A 281 16.60 0.49 1.46
C TYR A 281 16.95 -0.93 1.90
N LEU A 282 16.06 -1.55 2.68
CA LEU A 282 16.27 -2.87 3.28
C LEU A 282 15.68 -3.94 2.36
N GLY A 283 16.54 -4.72 1.70
CA GLY A 283 16.14 -5.75 0.74
C GLY A 283 15.34 -5.22 -0.45
N SER A 284 15.53 -3.96 -0.83
CA SER A 284 14.72 -3.34 -1.89
C SER A 284 15.17 -3.80 -3.27
N PRO A 285 14.29 -4.32 -4.16
CA PRO A 285 14.71 -4.85 -5.45
C PRO A 285 14.97 -3.74 -6.47
N HIS A 286 16.11 -3.05 -6.39
CA HIS A 286 16.41 -1.89 -7.25
C HIS A 286 16.50 -2.22 -8.74
N LEU A 287 16.85 -3.46 -9.08
CA LEU A 287 16.88 -3.98 -10.46
C LEU A 287 15.71 -4.95 -10.75
N GLY A 288 14.76 -5.03 -9.83
CA GLY A 288 13.61 -5.91 -9.92
C GLY A 288 13.77 -7.22 -9.15
N ALA A 289 12.65 -7.86 -8.83
CA ALA A 289 12.59 -9.15 -8.17
C ALA A 289 12.03 -10.19 -9.16
N PRO A 290 12.87 -11.07 -9.74
CA PRO A 290 12.43 -12.03 -10.75
C PRO A 290 11.64 -13.19 -10.11
N TRP A 291 10.37 -12.94 -9.76
CA TRP A 291 9.44 -13.96 -9.26
C TRP A 291 8.87 -14.83 -10.39
N GLU A 292 9.75 -15.65 -10.94
CA GLU A 292 9.58 -16.66 -11.97
C GLU A 292 9.45 -16.19 -13.43
N VAL A 293 10.45 -16.63 -14.20
CA VAL A 293 10.45 -16.82 -15.65
C VAL A 293 9.30 -17.73 -16.14
N VAL A 294 8.55 -18.40 -15.24
CA VAL A 294 7.41 -19.28 -15.56
C VAL A 294 6.14 -18.49 -15.94
N GLY A 295 5.83 -17.40 -15.25
CA GLY A 295 4.58 -16.64 -15.49
C GLY A 295 4.56 -15.87 -16.82
N ASN A 296 5.71 -15.39 -17.29
CA ASN A 296 5.78 -14.64 -18.55
C ASN A 296 5.59 -15.54 -19.78
N LYS A 297 6.12 -16.77 -19.76
CA LYS A 297 5.89 -17.72 -20.86
C LYS A 297 4.41 -18.08 -20.95
N LEU A 298 3.76 -18.36 -19.82
CA LEU A 298 2.33 -18.70 -19.78
C LEU A 298 1.44 -17.55 -20.24
N ASN A 299 1.62 -16.32 -19.73
CA ASN A 299 0.80 -15.17 -20.19
C ASN A 299 1.08 -14.81 -21.65
N ASN A 300 2.34 -14.82 -22.09
CA ASN A 300 2.66 -14.57 -23.50
C ASN A 300 2.03 -15.63 -24.40
N ILE A 301 2.00 -16.91 -23.99
CA ILE A 301 1.34 -18.01 -24.72
C ILE A 301 -0.19 -17.80 -24.78
N LEU A 302 -0.81 -17.39 -23.67
CA LEU A 302 -2.26 -17.13 -23.64
C LEU A 302 -2.67 -15.99 -24.58
N GLY A 303 -1.77 -15.06 -24.89
CA GLY A 303 -2.01 -13.97 -25.86
C GLY A 303 -1.86 -14.34 -27.34
N ILE A 304 -1.30 -15.51 -27.66
CA ILE A 304 -0.97 -15.91 -29.06
C ILE A 304 -2.23 -16.17 -29.87
N THR A 305 -3.25 -16.78 -29.27
CA THR A 305 -4.48 -17.17 -29.97
C THR A 305 -5.68 -16.36 -29.48
N PRO A 306 -6.66 -16.06 -30.34
CA PRO A 306 -7.91 -15.44 -29.92
C PRO A 306 -8.63 -16.21 -28.80
N TYR A 307 -8.58 -17.55 -28.83
CA TYR A 307 -9.31 -18.44 -27.93
C TYR A 307 -8.73 -18.49 -26.51
N THR A 308 -7.41 -18.31 -26.37
CA THR A 308 -6.73 -18.26 -25.07
C THR A 308 -6.64 -16.84 -24.51
N ARG A 309 -6.81 -15.82 -25.37
CA ARG A 309 -6.63 -14.40 -25.01
C ARG A 309 -7.52 -13.91 -23.86
N PRO A 310 -8.81 -14.29 -23.75
CA PRO A 310 -9.63 -13.87 -22.62
C PRO A 310 -9.01 -14.28 -21.27
N PHE A 311 -8.37 -15.45 -21.21
CA PHE A 311 -7.72 -15.95 -19.99
C PHE A 311 -6.46 -15.16 -19.59
N MET A 312 -5.92 -14.28 -20.45
CA MET A 312 -4.88 -13.34 -20.03
C MET A 312 -5.35 -12.46 -18.86
N ARG A 313 -6.66 -12.19 -18.74
CA ARG A 313 -7.22 -11.45 -17.59
C ARG A 313 -7.01 -12.15 -16.25
N LEU A 314 -6.97 -13.48 -16.25
CA LEU A 314 -6.64 -14.28 -15.07
C LEU A 314 -5.13 -14.25 -14.79
N GLY A 315 -4.31 -14.24 -15.83
CA GLY A 315 -2.87 -13.98 -15.72
C GLY A 315 -2.52 -12.58 -15.22
N ASP A 316 -3.39 -11.61 -15.50
CA ASP A 316 -3.37 -10.22 -15.01
C ASP A 316 -4.09 -10.05 -13.66
N ILE A 317 -4.26 -11.12 -12.88
CA ILE A 317 -4.68 -10.99 -11.47
C ILE A 317 -3.62 -10.24 -10.67
N ARG A 318 -2.34 -10.37 -11.03
CA ARG A 318 -1.24 -9.63 -10.40
C ARG A 318 -1.48 -8.12 -10.52
N SER A 319 -1.55 -7.46 -9.38
CA SER A 319 -1.67 -6.02 -9.27
C SER A 319 -0.59 -5.27 -10.05
N ARG A 320 -0.86 -4.01 -10.39
CA ARG A 320 0.15 -3.09 -10.93
C ARG A 320 1.40 -3.03 -10.04
N GLY A 321 1.27 -3.04 -8.73
CA GLY A 321 2.40 -3.03 -7.80
C GLY A 321 3.33 -4.23 -7.95
N ILE A 322 2.80 -5.45 -8.11
CA ILE A 322 3.62 -6.66 -8.36
C ILE A 322 4.37 -6.55 -9.70
N LYS A 323 3.69 -6.04 -10.74
CA LYS A 323 4.28 -5.86 -12.07
C LYS A 323 5.41 -4.84 -12.05
N ASP A 324 5.20 -3.71 -11.38
CA ASP A 324 6.19 -2.65 -11.22
C ASP A 324 7.37 -3.13 -10.36
N LEU A 325 7.13 -3.86 -9.26
CA LEU A 325 8.18 -4.44 -8.40
C LEU A 325 9.10 -5.39 -9.17
N ARG A 326 8.54 -6.21 -10.06
CA ARG A 326 9.30 -7.14 -10.89
C ARG A 326 10.30 -6.44 -11.79
N GLY A 327 9.94 -5.30 -12.37
CA GLY A 327 10.79 -4.51 -13.26
C GLY A 327 11.50 -3.34 -12.57
N ALA A 328 11.32 -3.16 -11.26
CA ALA A 328 11.69 -1.95 -10.53
C ALA A 328 11.19 -0.65 -11.19
N HIS A 329 9.99 -0.69 -11.77
CA HIS A 329 9.37 0.47 -12.41
C HIS A 329 8.87 1.45 -11.36
N ILE A 330 9.68 2.46 -11.07
CA ILE A 330 9.36 3.49 -10.07
C ILE A 330 8.83 4.78 -10.67
N THR A 331 8.83 4.91 -12.00
CA THR A 331 8.30 6.06 -12.74
C THR A 331 7.26 5.60 -13.77
N ALA A 332 6.42 6.52 -14.25
CA ALA A 332 5.39 6.20 -15.25
C ALA A 332 5.99 5.72 -16.59
N ASP A 333 7.15 6.27 -16.96
CA ASP A 333 7.92 5.95 -18.15
C ASP A 333 8.92 4.79 -17.96
N GLN A 334 8.92 4.13 -16.78
CA GLN A 334 9.76 2.97 -16.45
C GLN A 334 11.27 3.25 -16.50
N ASN A 335 11.64 4.51 -16.29
CA ASN A 335 13.02 4.94 -16.14
C ASN A 335 13.58 4.55 -14.75
N MET A 336 14.91 4.42 -14.68
CA MET A 336 15.65 4.18 -13.45
C MET A 336 16.34 5.47 -13.01
N PRO A 337 15.66 6.39 -12.30
CA PRO A 337 16.25 7.64 -11.88
C PRO A 337 17.43 7.41 -10.93
N PRO A 338 18.42 8.32 -10.94
CA PRO A 338 19.55 8.25 -10.02
C PRO A 338 19.09 8.42 -8.57
N LEU A 339 20.00 8.18 -7.63
CA LEU A 339 19.80 8.52 -6.24
C LEU A 339 19.99 10.03 -6.06
N VAL A 340 19.27 10.63 -5.11
CA VAL A 340 19.28 12.08 -4.88
C VAL A 340 20.64 12.52 -4.36
N GLU A 341 21.22 13.55 -4.95
CA GLU A 341 22.50 14.07 -4.50
C GLU A 341 22.41 14.68 -3.09
N GLY A 342 23.50 14.57 -2.32
CA GLY A 342 23.58 15.13 -0.97
C GLY A 342 22.94 14.30 0.15
N VAL A 343 22.03 13.37 -0.19
CA VAL A 343 21.38 12.42 0.72
C VAL A 343 22.33 11.26 1.05
N ASN A 344 22.35 10.82 2.31
CA ASN A 344 23.01 9.57 2.68
C ASN A 344 22.11 8.40 2.27
N HIS A 345 22.63 7.47 1.50
CA HIS A 345 21.90 6.29 1.03
C HIS A 345 22.50 5.01 1.63
N LEU A 346 21.64 4.11 2.10
CA LEU A 346 22.01 2.76 2.55
C LEU A 346 21.27 1.71 1.74
N LEU A 347 21.99 0.97 0.90
CA LEU A 347 21.48 -0.24 0.25
C LEU A 347 21.90 -1.44 1.10
N LEU A 348 20.93 -2.08 1.76
CA LEU A 348 21.16 -3.27 2.56
C LEU A 348 20.54 -4.47 1.85
N ALA A 349 21.40 -5.36 1.37
CA ALA A 349 21.01 -6.65 0.82
C ALA A 349 21.13 -7.73 1.88
N THR A 350 20.29 -8.76 1.76
CA THR A 350 20.47 -10.00 2.50
C THR A 350 20.55 -11.20 1.57
N ALA A 351 21.11 -12.30 2.07
CA ALA A 351 21.11 -13.59 1.41
C ALA A 351 20.63 -14.67 2.37
N TRP A 352 19.82 -15.61 1.88
CA TRP A 352 19.29 -16.73 2.67
C TRP A 352 20.44 -17.53 3.31
N SER A 353 21.53 -17.68 2.57
CA SER A 353 22.81 -18.18 3.07
C SER A 353 23.93 -17.64 2.17
N ALA A 354 25.19 -17.77 2.62
CA ALA A 354 26.34 -17.35 1.83
C ALA A 354 26.37 -17.95 0.41
N ALA A 355 25.85 -19.17 0.23
CA ALA A 355 25.76 -19.84 -1.07
C ALA A 355 24.79 -19.18 -2.07
N HIS A 356 23.89 -18.31 -1.58
CA HIS A 356 22.89 -17.62 -2.39
C HIS A 356 23.25 -16.16 -2.70
N THR A 357 24.48 -15.73 -2.38
CA THR A 357 24.94 -14.37 -2.64
C THR A 357 25.00 -14.05 -4.14
N ASP A 358 25.51 -14.98 -4.96
CA ASP A 358 25.79 -14.72 -6.38
C ASP A 358 24.70 -15.27 -7.32
N ASN A 359 23.59 -15.75 -6.79
CA ASN A 359 22.52 -16.35 -7.58
C ASN A 359 21.19 -15.62 -7.46
N TRP A 360 20.24 -16.04 -8.29
CA TRP A 360 18.93 -15.40 -8.39
C TRP A 360 18.04 -15.64 -7.15
N ILE A 361 18.42 -16.54 -6.25
CA ILE A 361 17.65 -16.82 -5.03
C ILE A 361 17.85 -15.67 -4.04
N GLY A 362 19.10 -15.22 -3.82
CA GLY A 362 19.39 -14.14 -2.87
C GLY A 362 18.82 -14.42 -1.48
N ASP A 363 17.94 -13.55 -0.99
CA ASP A 363 17.20 -13.71 0.28
C ASP A 363 15.92 -14.56 0.19
N GLY A 364 15.69 -15.22 -0.94
CA GLY A 364 14.49 -15.98 -1.29
C GLY A 364 13.44 -15.20 -2.09
N ILE A 365 13.59 -13.88 -2.19
CA ILE A 365 12.65 -12.96 -2.88
C ILE A 365 13.41 -12.06 -3.85
N VAL A 366 14.52 -11.49 -3.39
CA VAL A 366 15.31 -10.48 -4.06
C VAL A 366 16.76 -10.98 -4.18
N PRO A 367 17.31 -11.05 -5.41
CA PRO A 367 18.74 -11.31 -5.60
C PRO A 367 19.58 -10.22 -4.94
N VAL A 368 20.73 -10.58 -4.36
CA VAL A 368 21.65 -9.62 -3.74
C VAL A 368 22.07 -8.53 -4.73
N SER A 369 22.37 -8.90 -5.96
CA SER A 369 22.72 -7.97 -7.04
C SER A 369 21.63 -6.92 -7.28
N SER A 370 20.36 -7.32 -7.24
CA SER A 370 19.23 -6.39 -7.33
C SER A 370 19.14 -5.48 -6.11
N ALA A 371 19.34 -6.00 -4.90
CA ALA A 371 19.30 -5.23 -3.67
C ALA A 371 20.46 -4.24 -3.51
N LEU A 372 21.63 -4.55 -4.04
CA LEU A 372 22.80 -3.66 -4.08
C LEU A 372 22.83 -2.74 -5.32
N ALA A 373 21.86 -2.90 -6.22
CA ALA A 373 21.80 -2.22 -7.51
C ALA A 373 23.07 -2.42 -8.34
N GLN A 374 23.46 -3.68 -8.52
CA GLN A 374 24.63 -4.13 -9.26
C GLN A 374 24.23 -5.13 -10.35
N ASP A 375 24.79 -5.00 -11.54
CA ASP A 375 24.66 -5.97 -12.62
C ASP A 375 26.04 -6.42 -13.13
N ALA A 376 26.08 -7.18 -14.23
CA ALA A 376 27.32 -7.68 -14.80
C ALA A 376 28.25 -6.56 -15.32
N GLN A 377 27.73 -5.35 -15.53
CA GLN A 377 28.49 -4.18 -15.96
C GLN A 377 28.94 -3.31 -14.77
N GLY A 378 28.48 -3.61 -13.56
CA GLY A 378 28.90 -2.96 -12.31
C GLY A 378 27.74 -2.32 -11.55
N ASP A 379 28.04 -1.25 -10.81
CA ASP A 379 27.03 -0.47 -10.09
C ASP A 379 26.08 0.23 -11.07
N ARG A 380 24.77 0.16 -10.79
CA ARG A 380 23.71 0.81 -11.58
C ARG A 380 23.11 2.03 -10.90
N LEU A 381 23.29 2.13 -9.58
CA LEU A 381 22.96 3.32 -8.80
C LEU A 381 24.23 3.91 -8.21
N HIS A 382 24.34 5.23 -8.30
CA HIS A 382 25.47 5.98 -7.78
C HIS A 382 24.95 7.18 -7.00
N ALA A 383 25.61 7.47 -5.89
CA ALA A 383 25.55 8.74 -5.19
C ALA A 383 26.86 8.93 -4.43
N PRO A 384 27.32 10.17 -4.19
CA PRO A 384 28.55 10.42 -3.42
C PRO A 384 28.54 9.83 -2.02
N LYS A 385 27.36 9.72 -1.38
CA LYS A 385 27.16 9.23 -0.02
C LYS A 385 26.37 7.91 0.01
N LEU A 386 26.80 6.93 -0.79
CA LEU A 386 26.16 5.62 -0.89
C LEU A 386 26.94 4.55 -0.12
N LYS A 387 26.32 3.97 0.92
CA LYS A 387 26.81 2.76 1.62
C LYS A 387 26.07 1.53 1.09
N ARG A 388 26.81 0.46 0.82
CA ARG A 388 26.28 -0.87 0.47
C ARG A 388 26.65 -1.86 1.56
N VAL A 389 25.70 -2.67 2.00
CA VAL A 389 25.89 -3.68 3.04
C VAL A 389 25.23 -4.98 2.60
N LEU A 390 25.92 -6.10 2.79
CA LEU A 390 25.39 -7.44 2.62
C LEU A 390 25.40 -8.17 3.97
N LEU A 391 24.25 -8.71 4.37
CA LEU A 391 24.13 -9.61 5.52
C LEU A 391 23.71 -11.01 5.06
N ASN A 392 24.48 -12.02 5.44
CA ASN A 392 24.17 -13.41 5.13
C ASN A 392 23.29 -14.06 6.20
N ASP A 393 22.69 -15.18 5.83
CA ASP A 393 21.86 -16.02 6.70
C ASP A 393 20.59 -15.29 7.19
N ILE A 394 20.00 -14.48 6.30
CA ILE A 394 18.74 -13.75 6.52
C ILE A 394 17.87 -13.88 5.27
N HIS A 395 16.70 -14.48 5.44
CA HIS A 395 15.67 -14.50 4.40
C HIS A 395 14.86 -13.19 4.42
N HIS A 396 14.24 -12.84 3.29
CA HIS A 396 13.67 -11.51 3.06
C HIS A 396 12.69 -11.00 4.13
N ILE A 397 11.87 -11.91 4.66
CA ILE A 397 10.85 -11.58 5.67
C ILE A 397 11.49 -11.36 7.05
N ALA A 398 12.59 -12.06 7.35
CA ALA A 398 13.32 -11.90 8.61
C ALA A 398 14.19 -10.65 8.68
N ILE A 399 14.34 -9.89 7.58
CA ILE A 399 15.09 -8.62 7.58
C ILE A 399 14.59 -7.69 8.70
N LEU A 400 13.27 -7.60 8.88
CA LEU A 400 12.68 -6.73 9.90
C LEU A 400 12.87 -7.25 11.33
N ASP A 401 13.29 -8.49 11.51
CA ASP A 401 13.49 -9.11 12.83
C ASP A 401 14.95 -9.45 13.15
N ASP A 402 15.89 -9.16 12.26
CA ASP A 402 17.31 -9.45 12.51
C ASP A 402 18.01 -8.27 13.20
N VAL A 403 18.62 -8.55 14.35
CA VAL A 403 19.36 -7.55 15.14
C VAL A 403 20.47 -6.84 14.35
N ARG A 404 21.12 -7.53 13.41
CA ARG A 404 22.24 -6.99 12.62
C ARG A 404 21.78 -5.86 11.70
N VAL A 405 20.54 -5.92 11.21
CA VAL A 405 19.94 -4.83 10.41
C VAL A 405 19.84 -3.55 11.25
N TYR A 406 19.37 -3.65 12.48
CA TYR A 406 19.28 -2.50 13.39
C TYR A 406 20.64 -2.04 13.92
N GLN A 407 21.65 -2.92 14.00
CA GLN A 407 23.03 -2.53 14.30
C GLN A 407 23.62 -1.68 13.15
N GLU A 408 23.41 -2.11 11.90
CA GLU A 408 23.83 -1.37 10.72
C GLU A 408 23.13 -0.02 10.60
N LEU A 409 21.81 0.03 10.87
CA LEU A 409 21.05 1.28 10.90
C LEU A 409 21.61 2.26 11.93
N ARG A 410 21.88 1.81 13.17
CA ARG A 410 22.47 2.67 14.21
C ARG A 410 23.84 3.22 13.79
N GLN A 411 24.71 2.35 13.29
CA GLN A 411 26.04 2.75 12.85
C GLN A 411 25.96 3.77 11.71
N TRP A 412 25.10 3.50 10.72
CA TRP A 412 24.96 4.36 9.55
C TRP A 412 24.33 5.71 9.87
N LEU A 413 23.36 5.75 10.79
CA LEU A 413 22.72 7.00 11.25
C LEU A 413 23.58 7.79 12.24
N GLY A 414 24.67 7.22 12.75
CA GLY A 414 25.51 7.85 13.76
C GLY A 414 24.79 8.07 15.09
N ILE A 415 23.84 7.18 15.45
CA ILE A 415 23.14 7.26 16.73
C ILE A 415 24.11 6.76 17.79
N GLU A 416 24.73 7.68 18.52
CA GLU A 416 25.57 7.37 19.68
C GLU A 416 24.70 6.70 20.75
N MET A 417 25.08 5.49 21.17
CA MET A 417 24.37 4.74 22.20
C MET A 417 24.59 5.39 23.57
N ASN A 418 23.82 6.44 23.88
CA ASN A 418 23.72 6.96 25.22
C ASN A 418 22.59 6.24 25.97
N ALA A 419 23.01 5.53 27.03
CA ALA A 419 22.23 4.86 28.08
C ALA A 419 21.97 3.35 27.89
N LYS A 420 22.49 2.60 28.87
CA LYS A 420 22.23 1.19 29.15
C LYS A 420 20.72 0.90 29.00
N PRO A 421 20.31 -0.21 28.37
CA PRO A 421 18.93 -0.65 28.48
C PRO A 421 18.61 -0.83 29.97
N GLN A 422 17.61 -0.10 30.48
CA GLN A 422 16.98 -0.53 31.72
C GLN A 422 16.41 -1.91 31.45
N PRO A 423 16.79 -2.95 32.22
CA PRO A 423 16.19 -4.25 32.05
C PRO A 423 14.67 -4.10 32.24
N PRO A 424 13.85 -4.86 31.48
CA PRO A 424 12.42 -4.86 31.69
C PRO A 424 12.14 -5.15 33.17
N LEU A 425 11.22 -4.38 33.77
CA LEU A 425 10.67 -4.66 35.10
C LEU A 425 10.10 -6.08 35.09
N LEU A 426 10.92 -7.05 35.45
CA LEU A 426 10.47 -8.36 35.86
C LEU A 426 9.60 -8.12 37.09
N LEU A 427 8.29 -8.22 36.90
CA LEU A 427 7.34 -8.47 37.98
C LEU A 427 7.93 -9.59 38.82
N ALA A 428 8.39 -9.24 40.02
CA ALA A 428 8.90 -10.18 41.00
C ALA A 428 7.79 -11.19 41.28
N TRP A 429 7.93 -12.37 40.71
CA TRP A 429 7.11 -13.52 41.00
C TRP A 429 7.44 -13.92 42.43
N HIS A 430 6.56 -13.59 43.39
CA HIS A 430 6.64 -14.09 44.76
C HIS A 430 6.16 -15.54 44.77
N PRO A 431 7.01 -16.54 45.05
CA PRO A 431 6.52 -17.88 45.33
C PRO A 431 5.91 -17.87 46.72
N GLN A 432 4.61 -18.11 46.81
CA GLN A 432 3.99 -18.54 48.07
C GLN A 432 4.64 -19.86 48.47
N GLN A 433 5.27 -19.88 49.65
CA GLN A 433 5.78 -21.08 50.29
C GLN A 433 4.63 -21.86 50.95
N PRO A 434 4.80 -23.20 51.10
CA PRO A 434 3.72 -24.18 51.31
C PRO A 434 2.99 -24.08 52.65
#